data_AF-A0A0Q9Y709-F1
#
_entry.id   AF-A0A0Q9Y709-F1
#
_cell.length_a   1.000
_cell.length_b   1.000
_cell.length_c   1.000
_cell.angle_alpha   90.00
_cell.angle_beta   90.00
_cell.angle_gamma   90.00
#
_symmetry.space_group_name_H-M   'P 1'
#
loop_
_entity.id
_entity.type
_entity.pdbx_description
1 polymer ?
#
loop_
_entity_poly.entity_id
_entity_poly.type
_entity_poly.pdbx_seq_one_letter_code
_entity_poly.pdbx_strand_id
1 'polypeptide(L)'
;MTNYHNVQNSWAPEFSYDPEKEDYLLYWASSVGEDMSHNKHYCCRTSDWNTFSETTLFFDPGFQTIDASIEQWNGTNYMFVKDESAVYDSKKRPQPIANKLAVSADLSGPYEVISDFITPAYTIPKDPKY
;
A
#
# COMPACT_ATOMS: atom_id res chain seq x y z
N MET A 1 9.86 14.46 13.23
CA MET A 1 8.90 14.99 12.21
C MET A 1 9.41 16.25 11.48
N THR A 2 10.43 16.10 10.64
CA THR A 2 10.89 17.15 9.70
C THR A 2 11.19 16.45 8.39
N ASN A 3 10.31 16.58 7.39
CA ASN A 3 10.54 16.43 5.93
C ASN A 3 9.23 16.19 5.14
N TYR A 4 8.16 16.96 5.39
CA TYR A 4 6.92 16.87 4.60
C TYR A 4 6.91 17.77 3.35
N HIS A 5 7.98 18.53 3.09
CA HIS A 5 8.02 19.55 2.04
C HIS A 5 7.87 19.01 0.61
N ASN A 6 8.04 17.70 0.42
CA ASN A 6 7.95 17.03 -0.88
C ASN A 6 6.91 15.90 -0.90
N VAL A 7 5.96 15.88 0.04
CA VAL A 7 4.84 14.92 -0.01
C VAL A 7 3.78 15.45 -0.94
N GLN A 8 3.41 14.67 -1.96
CA GLN A 8 2.44 15.09 -2.98
C GLN A 8 1.01 14.72 -2.59
N ASN A 9 0.83 13.66 -1.79
CA ASN A 9 -0.46 13.12 -1.39
C ASN A 9 -0.36 12.25 -0.13
N SER A 10 -1.47 12.15 0.58
CA SER A 10 -1.76 11.08 1.55
C SER A 10 -3.16 10.56 1.24
N TRP A 11 -3.28 9.31 0.83
CA TRP A 11 -4.54 8.78 0.30
C TRP A 11 -4.68 7.28 0.50
N ALA A 12 -5.89 6.78 0.28
CA ALA A 12 -6.28 5.38 0.51
C ALA A 12 -5.84 4.87 1.90
N PRO A 13 -6.25 5.53 3.00
CA PRO A 13 -5.92 5.05 4.33
C PRO A 13 -6.74 3.82 4.69
N GLU A 14 -6.13 2.92 5.46
CA GLU A 14 -6.76 1.76 6.08
C GLU A 14 -6.11 1.54 7.45
N PHE A 15 -6.75 0.80 8.36
CA PHE A 15 -6.18 0.48 9.65
C PHE A 15 -6.45 -0.97 10.07
N SER A 16 -5.58 -1.48 10.94
CA SER A 16 -5.73 -2.81 11.53
C SER A 16 -5.46 -2.75 13.02
N TYR A 17 -6.31 -3.38 13.82
CA TYR A 17 -6.10 -3.50 15.26
C TYR A 17 -5.08 -4.61 15.56
N ASP A 18 -4.14 -4.33 16.44
CA ASP A 18 -3.12 -5.27 16.92
C ASP A 18 -3.45 -5.70 18.34
N PRO A 19 -4.02 -6.90 18.55
CA PRO A 19 -4.39 -7.36 19.88
C PRO A 19 -3.18 -7.64 20.79
N GLU A 20 -1.97 -7.83 20.24
CA GLU A 20 -0.77 -8.06 21.06
C GLU A 20 -0.21 -6.76 21.65
N LYS A 21 -0.34 -5.66 20.90
CA LYS A 21 0.12 -4.33 21.30
C LYS A 21 -0.99 -3.43 21.85
N GLU A 22 -2.24 -3.89 21.78
CA GLU A 22 -3.46 -3.17 22.19
C GLU A 22 -3.62 -1.79 21.53
N ASP A 23 -3.16 -1.65 20.29
CA ASP A 23 -3.20 -0.40 19.52
C ASP A 23 -3.57 -0.66 18.04
N TYR A 24 -3.62 0.40 17.24
CA TYR A 24 -3.97 0.34 15.83
C TYR A 24 -2.75 0.69 14.99
N LEU A 25 -2.53 -0.08 13.93
CA LEU A 25 -1.65 0.30 12.82
C LEU A 25 -2.49 1.03 11.76
N LEU A 26 -2.23 2.31 11.57
CA LEU A 26 -2.81 3.12 10.48
C LEU A 26 -1.80 3.17 9.34
N TYR A 27 -2.23 2.88 8.12
CA TYR A 27 -1.36 2.88 6.94
C TYR A 27 -2.08 3.50 5.73
N TRP A 28 -1.30 4.13 4.86
CA TRP A 28 -1.81 4.86 3.69
C TRP A 28 -0.75 4.90 2.60
N ALA A 29 -1.16 5.24 1.38
CA ALA A 29 -0.22 5.48 0.29
C ALA A 29 0.17 6.97 0.22
N SER A 30 1.43 7.25 -0.11
CA SER A 30 1.94 8.59 -0.38
C SER A 30 3.05 8.53 -1.42
N SER A 31 3.07 9.53 -2.30
CA SER A 31 4.22 9.87 -3.13
C SER A 31 5.04 10.96 -2.46
N VAL A 32 6.35 10.73 -2.38
CA VAL A 32 7.32 11.71 -1.87
C VAL A 32 8.34 12.00 -2.96
N GLY A 33 8.41 13.26 -3.40
CA GLY A 33 9.24 13.66 -4.52
C GLY A 33 8.61 14.81 -5.31
N GLU A 34 8.85 14.81 -6.62
CA GLU A 34 8.43 15.88 -7.53
C GLU A 34 6.99 15.71 -8.02
N ASP A 35 6.47 14.48 -8.08
CA ASP A 35 5.14 14.16 -8.59
C ASP A 35 4.49 12.95 -7.89
N MET A 36 3.28 12.59 -8.35
CA MET A 36 2.47 11.49 -7.79
C MET A 36 2.84 10.10 -8.35
N SER A 37 3.96 9.95 -9.05
CA SER A 37 4.35 8.69 -9.71
C SER A 37 5.30 7.83 -8.88
N HIS A 38 5.31 8.00 -7.55
CA HIS A 38 6.18 7.31 -6.61
C HIS A 38 5.47 6.87 -5.32
N ASN A 39 4.26 6.32 -5.44
CA ASN A 39 3.46 5.87 -4.30
C ASN A 39 4.11 4.68 -3.59
N LYS A 40 4.33 4.84 -2.29
CA LYS A 40 4.74 3.83 -1.31
C LYS A 40 3.76 3.87 -0.14
N HIS A 41 3.72 2.82 0.67
CA HIS A 41 2.94 2.88 1.91
C HIS A 41 3.76 3.38 3.09
N TYR A 42 3.13 4.22 3.89
CA TYR A 42 3.62 4.71 5.16
C TYR A 42 2.64 4.30 6.26
N CYS A 43 3.12 4.23 7.49
CA CYS A 43 2.28 3.91 8.63
C CYS A 43 2.66 4.71 9.88
N CYS A 44 1.70 4.77 10.80
CA CYS A 44 1.92 5.17 12.19
C CYS A 44 1.02 4.32 13.10
N ARG A 45 1.24 4.39 14.41
CA ARG A 45 0.43 3.70 15.40
C ARG A 45 -0.30 4.66 16.31
N THR A 46 -1.46 4.26 16.80
CA THR A 46 -2.23 4.99 17.80
C THR A 46 -3.02 4.01 18.66
N SER A 47 -3.15 4.29 19.95
CA SER A 47 -4.03 3.53 20.85
C SER A 47 -5.34 4.28 21.15
N ASP A 48 -5.40 5.58 20.85
CA ASP A 48 -6.45 6.49 21.33
C ASP A 48 -7.06 7.37 20.22
N TRP A 49 -6.58 7.25 18.98
CA TRP A 49 -6.98 8.08 17.82
C TRP A 49 -6.77 9.59 18.00
N ASN A 50 -6.01 10.00 19.01
CA ASN A 50 -5.67 11.39 19.31
C ASN A 50 -4.14 11.61 19.18
N THR A 51 -3.37 10.64 19.64
CA THR A 51 -1.91 10.64 19.64
C THR A 51 -1.41 9.60 18.65
N PHE A 52 -0.52 10.00 17.75
CA PHE A 52 0.04 9.12 16.72
C PHE A 52 1.56 9.05 16.88
N SER A 53 2.12 7.87 16.65
CA SER A 53 3.57 7.67 16.57
C SER A 53 4.16 8.44 15.39
N GLU A 54 5.49 8.53 15.33
CA GLU A 54 6.15 9.02 14.13
C GLU A 54 5.81 8.12 12.92
N THR A 55 5.60 8.77 11.77
CA THR A 55 5.38 8.11 10.48
C THR A 55 6.63 7.36 10.03
N THR A 56 6.47 6.12 9.60
CA THR A 56 7.55 5.28 9.07
C THR A 56 7.19 4.74 7.69
N LEU A 57 8.21 4.40 6.88
CA LEU A 57 8.00 3.68 5.63
C LEU A 57 7.53 2.27 5.96
N PHE A 58 6.37 1.89 5.44
CA PHE A 58 5.71 0.62 5.75
C PHE A 58 5.93 -0.43 4.67
N PHE A 59 5.74 -0.06 3.40
CA PHE A 59 5.85 -1.00 2.29
C PHE A 59 6.32 -0.29 1.01
N ASP A 60 7.39 -0.81 0.42
CA ASP A 60 7.99 -0.35 -0.84
C ASP A 60 8.52 -1.55 -1.64
N PRO A 61 7.69 -2.18 -2.47
CA PRO A 61 8.08 -3.36 -3.23
C PRO A 61 8.72 -3.03 -4.59
N GLY A 62 9.04 -1.75 -4.87
CA GLY A 62 9.65 -1.33 -6.14
C GLY A 62 8.67 -1.10 -7.31
N PHE A 63 7.37 -0.96 -7.03
CA PHE A 63 6.32 -0.59 -7.97
C PHE A 63 5.30 0.35 -7.30
N GLN A 64 4.41 0.97 -8.08
CA GLN A 64 3.41 1.91 -7.53
C GLN A 64 2.33 1.15 -6.79
N THR A 65 2.22 1.39 -5.47
CA THR A 65 1.27 0.67 -4.61
C THR A 65 0.28 1.60 -3.95
N ILE A 66 -1.01 1.21 -4.01
CA ILE A 66 -2.10 1.86 -3.28
C ILE A 66 -3.11 0.82 -2.78
N ASP A 67 -4.11 1.28 -2.01
CA ASP A 67 -5.22 0.46 -1.51
C ASP A 67 -4.73 -0.80 -0.79
N ALA A 68 -3.77 -0.64 0.14
CA ALA A 68 -3.38 -1.74 0.99
C ALA A 68 -4.54 -2.11 1.92
N SER A 69 -4.77 -3.40 2.11
CA SER A 69 -5.72 -3.93 3.09
C SER A 69 -5.15 -5.22 3.68
N ILE A 70 -5.09 -5.28 5.01
CA ILE A 70 -4.47 -6.39 5.74
C ILE A 70 -5.53 -7.20 6.46
N GLU A 71 -5.54 -8.51 6.22
CA GLU A 71 -6.34 -9.49 6.96
C GLU A 71 -5.42 -10.50 7.64
N GLN A 72 -5.69 -10.81 8.92
CA GLN A 72 -4.95 -11.83 9.63
C GLN A 72 -5.65 -13.18 9.52
N TRP A 73 -4.93 -14.20 9.06
CA TRP A 73 -5.45 -15.56 8.96
C TRP A 73 -4.38 -16.58 9.35
N ASN A 74 -4.70 -17.47 10.30
CA ASN A 74 -3.80 -18.52 10.81
C ASN A 74 -2.40 -18.01 11.21
N GLY A 75 -2.34 -16.87 11.92
CA GLY A 75 -1.09 -16.28 12.40
C GLY A 75 -0.22 -15.66 11.31
N THR A 76 -0.77 -15.47 10.10
CA THR A 76 -0.11 -14.75 9.00
C THR A 76 -0.95 -13.53 8.65
N ASN A 77 -0.29 -12.40 8.42
CA ASN A 77 -0.93 -11.18 7.95
C ASN A 77 -0.85 -11.17 6.42
N TYR A 78 -1.99 -11.10 5.76
CA TYR A 78 -2.13 -11.07 4.31
C TYR A 78 -2.50 -9.66 3.88
N MET A 79 -1.59 -8.99 3.18
CA MET A 79 -1.82 -7.68 2.59
C MET A 79 -2.20 -7.83 1.13
N PHE A 80 -3.43 -7.46 0.81
CA PHE A 80 -3.87 -7.20 -0.54
C PHE A 80 -3.45 -5.78 -0.90
N VAL A 81 -2.79 -5.59 -2.05
CA VAL A 81 -2.29 -4.29 -2.48
C VAL A 81 -2.41 -4.15 -3.99
N LYS A 82 -2.78 -2.96 -4.47
CA LYS A 82 -2.96 -2.70 -5.89
C LYS A 82 -1.68 -2.15 -6.51
N ASP A 83 -1.21 -2.81 -7.58
CA ASP A 83 -0.18 -2.26 -8.46
C ASP A 83 -0.84 -1.35 -9.50
N GLU A 84 -0.57 -0.05 -9.44
CA GLU A 84 -1.07 0.93 -10.40
C GLU A 84 0.02 1.51 -11.29
N SER A 85 1.17 0.83 -11.42
CA SER A 85 2.34 1.36 -12.15
C SER A 85 2.03 1.74 -13.60
N ALA A 86 1.07 1.05 -14.23
CA ALA A 86 0.62 1.33 -15.58
C ALA A 86 -0.11 2.68 -15.74
N VAL A 87 -0.68 3.24 -14.66
CA VAL A 87 -1.33 4.57 -14.67
C VAL A 87 -0.31 5.66 -14.98
N TYR A 88 0.91 5.54 -14.44
CA TYR A 88 1.94 6.57 -14.52
C TYR A 88 2.95 6.34 -15.64
N ASP A 89 3.26 5.08 -15.98
CA ASP A 89 4.16 4.75 -17.09
C ASP A 89 3.75 3.45 -17.80
N SER A 90 2.62 3.51 -18.52
CA SER A 90 2.09 2.36 -19.28
C SER A 90 3.06 1.77 -20.31
N LYS A 91 4.03 2.57 -20.82
CA LYS A 91 5.03 2.10 -21.78
C LYS A 91 6.10 1.23 -21.12
N LYS A 92 6.58 1.61 -19.92
CA LYS A 92 7.55 0.80 -19.17
C LYS A 92 6.92 -0.28 -18.31
N ARG A 93 5.63 -0.13 -17.97
CA ARG A 93 4.88 -1.02 -17.09
C ARG A 93 3.59 -1.46 -17.81
N PRO A 94 3.69 -2.32 -18.83
CA PRO A 94 2.54 -2.72 -19.67
C PRO A 94 1.58 -3.69 -18.96
N GLN A 95 1.91 -4.10 -17.74
CA GLN A 95 1.06 -4.99 -16.96
C GLN A 95 -0.24 -4.28 -16.56
N PRO A 96 -1.38 -5.00 -16.49
CA PRO A 96 -2.63 -4.39 -16.08
C PRO A 96 -2.56 -3.91 -14.62
N ILE A 97 -3.34 -2.87 -14.31
CA ILE A 97 -3.61 -2.47 -12.93
C ILE A 97 -4.30 -3.66 -12.25
N ALA A 98 -3.70 -4.18 -11.20
CA ALA A 98 -4.15 -5.42 -10.58
C ALA A 98 -3.69 -5.53 -9.13
N ASN A 99 -4.43 -6.33 -8.36
CA ASN A 99 -4.03 -6.62 -6.99
C ASN A 99 -2.96 -7.71 -6.97
N LYS A 100 -2.04 -7.57 -6.01
CA LYS A 100 -1.04 -8.53 -5.60
C LYS A 100 -1.28 -8.87 -4.12
N LEU A 101 -0.69 -9.98 -3.69
CA LEU A 101 -0.71 -10.46 -2.31
C LEU A 101 0.70 -10.39 -1.74
N ALA A 102 0.82 -9.80 -0.57
CA ALA A 102 2.01 -9.83 0.25
C ALA A 102 1.70 -10.42 1.63
N VAL A 103 2.70 -10.99 2.30
CA VAL A 103 2.52 -11.63 3.61
C VAL A 103 3.57 -11.17 4.62
N SER A 104 3.20 -11.16 5.89
CA SER A 104 4.13 -10.96 7.01
C SER A 104 3.72 -11.76 8.24
N ALA A 105 4.70 -12.12 9.07
CA ALA A 105 4.45 -12.67 10.40
C ALA A 105 4.09 -11.59 11.43
N ASP A 106 4.49 -10.32 11.21
CA ASP A 106 4.17 -9.18 12.07
C ASP A 106 3.24 -8.22 11.31
N LEU A 107 2.21 -7.71 11.98
CA LEU A 107 1.30 -6.72 11.39
C LEU A 107 2.06 -5.49 10.88
N SER A 108 3.14 -5.10 11.55
CA SER A 108 4.03 -3.99 11.16
C SER A 108 5.03 -4.34 10.05
N GLY A 109 5.02 -5.56 9.53
CA GLY A 109 5.93 -6.00 8.49
C GLY A 109 7.29 -6.48 9.00
N PRO A 110 8.26 -6.72 8.09
CA PRO A 110 8.19 -6.44 6.66
C PRO A 110 7.24 -7.39 5.92
N TYR A 111 6.63 -6.90 4.85
CA TYR A 111 5.78 -7.70 3.96
C TYR A 111 6.56 -8.16 2.73
N GLU A 112 6.39 -9.44 2.37
CA GLU A 112 6.96 -10.04 1.16
C GLU A 112 5.85 -10.30 0.14
N VAL A 113 6.02 -9.84 -1.11
CA VAL A 113 5.08 -10.11 -2.20
C VAL A 113 5.22 -11.58 -2.63
N ILE A 114 4.15 -12.36 -2.50
CA ILE A 114 4.16 -13.82 -2.78
C ILE A 114 3.35 -14.20 -4.02
N SER A 115 2.77 -13.23 -4.73
CA SER A 115 1.97 -13.48 -5.91
C SER A 115 2.34 -12.57 -7.07
N ASP A 116 2.06 -13.07 -8.27
CA ASP A 116 1.74 -12.21 -9.41
C ASP A 116 0.33 -11.59 -9.21
N PHE A 117 -0.46 -11.44 -10.26
CA PHE A 117 -1.80 -10.86 -10.14
C PHE A 117 -2.81 -11.87 -9.61
N ILE A 118 -3.51 -11.49 -8.54
CA ILE A 118 -4.57 -12.32 -7.93
C ILE A 118 -5.97 -11.95 -8.43
N THR A 119 -6.10 -10.85 -9.15
CA THR A 119 -7.32 -10.46 -9.87
C THR A 119 -7.16 -10.76 -11.36
N PRO A 120 -8.14 -11.41 -12.02
CA PRO A 120 -8.10 -11.55 -13.47
C PRO A 120 -8.12 -10.14 -14.10
N ALA A 121 -7.41 -9.97 -15.21
CA ALA A 121 -7.34 -8.72 -15.97
C ALA A 121 -8.71 -8.39 -16.60
N TYR A 122 -9.68 -7.93 -15.80
CA TYR A 122 -10.99 -7.48 -16.28
C TYR A 122 -10.99 -6.00 -16.70
N THR A 123 -9.89 -5.28 -16.44
CA THR A 123 -9.75 -3.83 -16.69
C THR A 123 -9.09 -3.46 -18.01
N ILE A 124 -8.94 -4.40 -18.95
CA ILE A 124 -8.68 -4.02 -20.35
C ILE A 124 -10.03 -3.64 -20.95
N PRO A 125 -10.28 -2.37 -21.34
CA PRO A 125 -11.46 -2.04 -22.13
C PRO A 125 -11.43 -2.94 -23.36
N LYS A 126 -12.50 -3.70 -23.61
CA LYS A 126 -12.61 -4.55 -24.80
C LYS A 126 -12.62 -3.73 -26.12
N ASP A 127 -12.56 -2.40 -26.04
CA ASP A 127 -12.46 -1.49 -27.18
C ASP A 127 -11.61 -0.25 -26.83
N PRO A 128 -10.47 0.00 -27.49
CA PRO A 128 -9.61 1.18 -27.26
C PRO A 128 -10.13 2.47 -27.95
N LYS A 129 -11.43 2.55 -28.27
CA LYS A 129 -12.02 3.65 -29.04
C LYS A 129 -12.78 4.71 -28.24
N TYR A 130 -12.62 4.75 -26.92
CA TYR A 130 -13.07 5.87 -26.09
C TYR A 130 -11.97 6.28 -25.12
#